data_AF-A0A2U3Y2U0-F1
#
_entry.id   AF-A0A2U3Y2U0-F1
#
_cell.length_a   1.000
_cell.length_b   1.000
_cell.length_c   1.000
_cell.angle_alpha   90.00
_cell.angle_beta   90.00
_cell.angle_gamma   90.00
#
_symmetry.space_group_name_H-M   'P 1'
#
loop_
_entity.id
_entity.type
_entity.pdbx_description
1 polymer ?
#
loop_
_entity_poly.entity_id
_entity_poly.type
_entity_poly.pdbx_seq_one_letter_code
_entity_poly.pdbx_strand_id
1 'polypeptide(L)'
;MHHSQELEQSAKEQDKESEKQALLQEVENHKKQMLSNQTSWRKANLTCKIAIDNLEKAELLQGGDLLRQRKTTKESLAQTSSAITESLMGISRMMSQQVQQSEEAMQTLANSSRTILDANEEFKSMSGTIQLGRKLITKYNRRELTDKLLIFLALALFLATVLYIVKKRLFPFL
;
A
#
# COMPACT_ATOMS: atom_id res chain seq x y z
N MET A 1 -18.05 8.06 2.17
CA MET A 1 -18.23 8.69 0.85
C MET A 1 -16.99 9.44 0.38
N HIS A 2 -16.31 10.22 1.24
CA HIS A 2 -15.09 10.95 0.87
C HIS A 2 -13.94 10.06 0.35
N HIS A 3 -13.72 8.89 0.96
CA HIS A 3 -12.62 8.00 0.56
C HIS A 3 -12.81 7.35 -0.82
N SER A 4 -14.06 7.13 -1.25
CA SER A 4 -14.33 6.64 -2.61
C SER A 4 -14.00 7.69 -3.67
N GLN A 5 -14.21 8.98 -3.37
CA GLN A 5 -13.90 10.06 -4.30
C GLN A 5 -12.39 10.33 -4.39
N GLU A 6 -11.65 10.20 -3.29
CA GLU A 6 -10.17 10.29 -3.30
C GLU A 6 -9.51 9.16 -4.10
N LEU A 7 -10.06 7.94 -4.02
CA LEU A 7 -9.61 6.80 -4.82
C LEU A 7 -9.91 6.99 -6.31
N GLU A 8 -11.07 7.57 -6.65
CA GLU A 8 -11.44 7.90 -8.05
C GLU A 8 -10.54 8.97 -8.66
N GLN A 9 -10.10 9.94 -7.85
CA GLN A 9 -9.24 11.03 -8.30
C GLN A 9 -7.79 10.58 -8.47
N SER A 10 -7.28 9.75 -7.57
CA SER A 10 -5.95 9.12 -7.68
C SER A 10 -5.86 8.16 -8.88
N ALA A 11 -6.97 7.51 -9.26
CA ALA A 11 -7.04 6.62 -10.43
C ALA A 11 -6.91 7.35 -11.78
N LYS A 12 -7.25 8.65 -11.84
CA LYS A 12 -7.18 9.45 -13.07
C LYS A 12 -5.77 9.97 -13.38
N GLU A 13 -4.84 9.93 -12.44
CA GLU A 13 -3.48 10.48 -12.57
C GLU A 13 -2.40 9.45 -12.96
N GLN A 14 -2.73 8.17 -13.14
CA GLN A 14 -1.73 7.09 -13.30
C GLN A 14 -1.67 6.54 -14.74
N ASP A 15 -0.53 6.79 -15.41
CA ASP A 15 -0.27 6.63 -16.86
C ASP A 15 0.05 5.19 -17.33
N LYS A 16 -0.61 4.18 -16.75
CA LYS A 16 -0.54 2.77 -17.20
C LYS A 16 -1.94 2.18 -17.26
N GLU A 17 -2.47 1.99 -18.46
CA GLU A 17 -3.81 1.42 -18.73
C GLU A 17 -4.03 0.07 -18.00
N SER A 18 -2.98 -0.70 -17.75
CA SER A 18 -3.03 -1.96 -17.00
C SER A 18 -3.30 -1.79 -15.49
N GLU A 19 -2.79 -0.74 -14.86
CA GLU A 19 -3.01 -0.47 -13.42
C GLU A 19 -4.41 0.12 -13.20
N LYS A 20 -4.89 0.92 -14.16
CA LYS A 20 -6.26 1.47 -14.18
C LYS A 20 -7.33 0.37 -14.27
N GLN A 21 -7.13 -0.65 -15.10
CA GLN A 21 -8.08 -1.76 -15.21
C GLN A 21 -8.12 -2.61 -13.93
N ALA A 22 -6.97 -2.87 -13.31
CA ALA A 22 -6.91 -3.57 -12.02
C ALA A 22 -7.62 -2.77 -10.91
N LEU A 23 -7.44 -1.45 -10.89
CA LEU A 23 -8.11 -0.58 -9.91
C LEU A 23 -9.64 -0.55 -10.11
N LEU A 24 -10.10 -0.49 -11.36
CA LEU A 24 -11.53 -0.55 -11.68
C LEU A 24 -12.18 -1.87 -11.26
N GLN A 25 -11.48 -2.98 -11.47
CA GLN A 25 -11.93 -4.30 -11.03
C GLN A 25 -12.01 -4.39 -9.50
N GLU A 26 -11.06 -3.79 -8.80
CA GLU A 26 -11.06 -3.73 -7.34
C GLU A 26 -12.19 -2.86 -6.80
N VAL A 27 -12.49 -1.73 -7.44
CA VAL A 27 -13.64 -0.86 -7.12
C VAL A 27 -14.96 -1.58 -7.35
N GLU A 28 -15.08 -2.34 -8.44
CA GLU A 28 -16.28 -3.14 -8.72
C GLU A 28 -16.47 -4.26 -7.70
N ASN A 29 -15.37 -4.90 -7.29
CA ASN A 29 -15.40 -5.96 -6.29
C ASN A 29 -15.82 -5.41 -4.92
N HIS A 30 -15.25 -4.28 -4.49
CA HIS A 30 -15.67 -3.57 -3.27
C HIS A 30 -17.14 -3.15 -3.31
N LYS A 31 -17.62 -2.65 -4.45
CA LYS A 31 -19.03 -2.28 -4.62
C LYS A 31 -19.95 -3.50 -4.47
N LYS A 32 -19.57 -4.64 -5.05
CA LYS A 32 -20.30 -5.91 -4.94
C LYS A 32 -20.31 -6.43 -3.49
N GLN A 33 -19.17 -6.37 -2.81
CA GLN A 33 -19.08 -6.74 -1.39
C GLN A 33 -19.95 -5.84 -0.51
N MET A 34 -19.93 -4.53 -0.74
CA MET A 34 -20.76 -3.56 -0.02
C MET A 34 -22.27 -3.85 -0.19
N LEU A 35 -22.72 -4.10 -1.42
CA LEU A 35 -24.13 -4.43 -1.69
C LEU A 35 -24.55 -5.76 -1.06
N SER A 36 -23.69 -6.77 -1.13
CA SER A 36 -23.90 -8.06 -0.46
C SER A 36 -24.01 -7.90 1.06
N ASN A 37 -23.10 -7.11 1.65
CA ASN A 37 -23.11 -6.85 3.09
C ASN A 37 -24.34 -6.03 3.52
N GLN A 38 -24.75 -5.02 2.74
CA GLN A 38 -25.98 -4.25 2.99
C GLN A 38 -27.22 -5.16 2.97
N THR A 39 -27.29 -6.08 2.02
CA THR A 39 -28.42 -7.02 1.90
C THR A 39 -28.46 -8.00 3.07
N SER A 40 -27.29 -8.52 3.45
CA SER A 40 -27.14 -9.42 4.61
C SER A 40 -27.50 -8.71 5.91
N TRP A 41 -27.07 -7.46 6.08
CA TRP A 41 -27.40 -6.64 7.25
C TRP A 41 -28.90 -6.35 7.35
N ARG A 42 -29.56 -6.01 6.23
CA ARG A 42 -31.02 -5.81 6.21
C ARG A 42 -31.78 -7.10 6.55
N LYS A 43 -31.35 -8.24 6.00
CA LYS A 43 -31.96 -9.54 6.27
C LYS A 43 -31.82 -9.92 7.75
N ALA A 44 -30.62 -9.78 8.31
CA ALA A 44 -30.37 -10.04 9.73
C ALA A 44 -31.21 -9.15 10.63
N ASN A 45 -31.29 -7.84 10.35
CA ASN A 45 -32.13 -6.92 11.11
C ASN A 45 -33.61 -7.30 11.04
N LEU A 46 -34.12 -7.64 9.86
CA LEU A 46 -35.52 -8.07 9.71
C LEU A 46 -35.79 -9.36 10.49
N THR A 47 -34.89 -10.34 10.41
CA THR A 47 -35.01 -11.60 11.17
C THR A 47 -35.00 -11.34 12.67
N CYS A 48 -34.09 -10.50 13.18
CA CYS A 48 -34.09 -10.11 14.59
C CYS A 48 -35.40 -9.41 14.99
N LYS A 49 -35.89 -8.50 14.14
CA LYS A 49 -37.12 -7.76 14.41
C LYS A 49 -38.35 -8.67 14.45
N ILE A 50 -38.45 -9.63 13.52
CA ILE A 50 -39.51 -10.65 13.51
C ILE A 50 -39.39 -11.57 14.73
N ALA A 51 -38.18 -11.94 15.13
CA ALA A 51 -37.96 -12.76 16.32
C ALA A 51 -38.40 -12.05 17.61
N ILE A 52 -38.12 -10.75 17.72
CA ILE A 52 -38.59 -9.91 18.83
C ILE A 52 -40.12 -9.80 18.81
N ASP A 53 -40.72 -9.41 17.69
CA ASP A 53 -42.19 -9.30 17.57
C ASP A 53 -42.90 -10.64 17.87
N ASN A 54 -42.33 -11.76 17.43
CA ASN A 54 -42.87 -13.10 17.73
C ASN A 54 -42.71 -13.47 19.20
N LEU A 55 -41.62 -13.07 19.85
CA LEU A 55 -41.41 -13.29 21.28
C LEU A 55 -42.43 -12.47 22.10
N GLU A 56 -42.60 -11.19 21.78
CA GLU A 56 -43.61 -10.33 22.41
C GLU A 56 -45.04 -10.88 22.22
N LYS A 57 -45.36 -11.35 21.01
CA LYS A 57 -46.65 -11.99 20.74
C LYS A 57 -46.84 -13.28 21.54
N ALA A 58 -45.80 -14.09 21.68
CA ALA A 58 -45.85 -15.31 22.49
C ALA A 58 -46.04 -15.01 23.98
N GLU A 59 -45.40 -13.96 24.50
CA GLU A 59 -45.60 -13.49 25.89
C GLU A 59 -47.03 -12.98 26.11
N LEU A 60 -47.59 -12.22 25.17
CA LEU A 60 -48.98 -11.74 25.25
C LEU A 60 -50.02 -12.87 25.20
N LEU A 61 -49.77 -13.90 24.40
CA LEU A 61 -50.66 -15.08 24.30
C LEU A 61 -50.55 -16.01 25.54
N GLN A 62 -49.48 -15.91 26.32
CA GLN A 62 -49.27 -16.68 27.54
C GLN A 62 -49.91 -16.02 28.79
N GLY A 63 -50.60 -14.89 28.63
CA GLY A 63 -51.23 -14.07 29.68
C GLY A 63 -52.36 -14.71 30.51
N GLY A 64 -52.51 -16.04 30.50
CA GLY A 64 -53.48 -16.79 31.31
C GLY A 64 -52.97 -17.26 32.68
N ASP A 65 -51.68 -17.11 33.01
CA ASP A 65 -51.08 -17.72 34.22
C ASP A 65 -50.27 -16.71 35.09
N LEU A 66 -50.83 -15.51 35.23
CA LEU A 66 -50.19 -14.32 35.82
C LEU A 66 -49.75 -14.47 37.30
N LEU A 67 -50.22 -15.47 38.02
CA LEU A 67 -49.87 -15.66 39.44
C LEU A 67 -48.63 -16.54 39.65
N ARG A 68 -48.30 -17.43 38.70
CA ARG A 68 -47.08 -18.26 38.77
C ARG A 68 -45.87 -17.62 38.08
N GLN A 69 -46.12 -16.71 37.14
CA GLN A 69 -45.08 -16.07 36.33
C GLN A 69 -44.50 -14.78 36.94
N ARG A 70 -45.22 -14.11 37.85
CA ARG A 70 -44.77 -12.83 38.44
C ARG A 70 -43.50 -12.97 39.32
N LYS A 71 -43.17 -14.18 39.77
CA LYS A 71 -41.92 -14.46 40.50
C LYS A 71 -40.75 -14.76 39.55
N THR A 72 -41.01 -15.45 38.45
CA THR A 72 -39.99 -15.82 37.44
C THR A 72 -39.67 -14.69 36.45
N THR A 73 -40.60 -13.79 36.13
CA THR A 73 -40.35 -12.67 35.19
C THR A 73 -39.50 -11.54 35.81
N LYS A 74 -39.56 -11.31 37.12
CA LYS A 74 -38.67 -10.33 37.79
C LYS A 74 -37.23 -10.83 37.91
N GLU A 75 -37.04 -12.12 38.20
CA GLU A 75 -35.73 -12.77 38.13
C GLU A 75 -35.21 -12.80 36.68
N SER A 76 -36.04 -13.18 35.72
CA SER A 76 -35.69 -13.22 34.29
C SER A 76 -35.31 -11.84 33.74
N LEU A 77 -36.04 -10.77 34.08
CA LEU A 77 -35.70 -9.41 33.63
C LEU A 77 -34.42 -8.89 34.29
N ALA A 78 -34.22 -9.15 35.59
CA ALA A 78 -32.98 -8.80 36.29
C ALA A 78 -31.79 -9.61 35.74
N GLN A 79 -32.00 -10.87 35.38
CA GLN A 79 -30.99 -11.76 34.80
C GLN A 79 -30.65 -11.35 33.36
N THR A 80 -31.65 -10.96 32.56
CA THR A 80 -31.45 -10.41 31.21
C THR A 80 -30.76 -9.05 31.26
N SER A 81 -31.14 -8.16 32.19
CA SER A 81 -30.47 -6.88 32.45
C SER A 81 -29.02 -7.07 32.90
N SER A 82 -28.75 -8.06 33.76
CA SER A 82 -27.40 -8.40 34.21
C SER A 82 -26.57 -8.95 33.05
N ALA A 83 -27.13 -9.83 32.21
CA ALA A 83 -26.47 -10.36 31.02
C ALA A 83 -26.13 -9.27 29.99
N ILE A 84 -27.02 -8.28 29.80
CA ILE A 84 -26.75 -7.11 28.95
C ILE A 84 -25.63 -6.24 29.54
N THR A 85 -25.65 -6.00 30.86
CA THR A 85 -24.61 -5.23 31.56
C THR A 85 -23.25 -5.93 31.46
N GLU A 86 -23.22 -7.25 31.62
CA GLU A 86 -22.01 -8.06 31.50
C GLU A 86 -21.49 -8.10 30.06
N SER A 87 -22.39 -8.16 29.07
CA SER A 87 -22.03 -8.04 27.65
C SER A 87 -21.43 -6.67 27.33
N LEU A 88 -22.01 -5.58 27.84
CA LEU A 88 -21.46 -4.22 27.69
C LEU A 88 -20.08 -4.09 28.36
N MET A 89 -19.90 -4.68 29.54
CA MET A 89 -18.62 -4.71 30.24
C MET A 89 -17.58 -5.52 29.47
N GLY A 90 -17.99 -6.62 28.84
CA GLY A 90 -17.17 -7.40 27.90
C GLY A 90 -16.79 -6.63 26.65
N ILE A 91 -17.74 -5.92 26.02
CA ILE A 91 -17.49 -5.05 24.86
C ILE A 91 -16.54 -3.90 25.23
N SER A 92 -16.73 -3.26 26.38
CA SER A 92 -15.85 -2.20 26.87
C SER A 92 -14.41 -2.69 27.06
N ARG A 93 -14.23 -3.88 27.67
CA ARG A 93 -12.90 -4.53 27.76
C ARG A 93 -12.31 -4.82 26.39
N MET A 94 -13.11 -5.36 25.47
CA MET A 94 -12.66 -5.71 24.12
C MET A 94 -12.26 -4.46 23.32
N MET A 95 -13.02 -3.37 23.44
CA MET A 95 -12.70 -2.08 22.82
C MET A 95 -11.43 -1.47 23.42
N SER A 96 -11.25 -1.54 24.75
CA SER A 96 -10.02 -1.11 25.41
C SER A 96 -8.81 -1.89 24.88
N GLN A 97 -8.94 -3.21 24.73
CA GLN A 97 -7.89 -4.06 24.20
C GLN A 97 -7.57 -3.75 22.72
N GLN A 98 -8.60 -3.46 21.92
CA GLN A 98 -8.44 -3.10 20.51
C GLN A 98 -7.78 -1.72 20.34
N VAL A 99 -8.10 -0.75 21.21
CA VAL A 99 -7.41 0.55 21.26
C VAL A 99 -5.94 0.36 21.60
N GLN A 100 -5.63 -0.48 22.61
CA GLN A 100 -4.26 -0.76 23.00
C GLN A 100 -3.45 -1.40 21.86
N GLN A 101 -4.04 -2.38 21.16
CA GLN A 101 -3.42 -2.98 19.96
C GLN A 101 -3.26 -1.96 18.82
N SER A 102 -4.22 -1.04 18.65
CA SER A 102 -4.12 0.02 17.65
C SER A 102 -2.98 1.01 17.96
N GLU A 103 -2.72 1.29 19.24
CA GLU A 103 -1.61 2.13 19.67
C GLU A 103 -0.26 1.47 19.38
N GLU A 104 -0.11 0.17 19.67
CA GLU A 104 1.08 -0.61 19.33
C GLU A 104 1.32 -0.68 17.81
N ALA A 105 0.26 -0.88 17.03
CA ALA A 105 0.33 -0.87 15.57
C ALA A 105 0.74 0.51 15.04
N MET A 106 0.22 1.61 15.62
CA MET A 106 0.63 2.97 15.28
C MET A 106 2.10 3.24 15.63
N GLN A 107 2.57 2.79 16.79
CA GLN A 107 3.99 2.92 17.15
C GLN A 107 4.88 2.14 16.18
N THR A 108 4.49 0.91 15.82
CA THR A 108 5.21 0.09 14.84
C THR A 108 5.26 0.77 13.47
N LEU A 109 4.15 1.36 13.04
CA LEU A 109 4.06 2.09 11.77
C LEU A 109 4.91 3.36 11.79
N ALA A 110 4.89 4.12 12.88
CA ALA A 110 5.71 5.32 13.05
C ALA A 110 7.21 4.99 13.02
N ASN A 111 7.61 3.91 13.69
CA ASN A 111 8.99 3.41 13.65
C ASN A 111 9.38 2.95 12.24
N SER A 112 8.52 2.19 11.56
CA SER A 112 8.77 1.76 10.18
C SER A 112 8.89 2.94 9.22
N SER A 113 8.06 3.98 9.41
CA SER A 113 8.12 5.21 8.62
C SER A 113 9.44 5.95 8.83
N ARG A 114 9.93 6.04 10.07
CA ARG A 114 11.28 6.60 10.36
C ARG A 114 12.37 5.81 9.65
N THR A 115 12.37 4.49 9.75
CA THR A 115 13.35 3.64 9.05
C THR A 115 13.33 3.86 7.54
N ILE A 116 12.15 4.04 6.94
CA ILE A 116 12.02 4.34 5.50
C ILE A 116 12.61 5.72 5.17
N LEU A 117 12.39 6.73 6.01
CA LEU A 117 12.97 8.07 5.82
C LEU A 117 14.49 8.02 5.90
N ASP A 118 15.04 7.35 6.91
CA ASP A 118 16.48 7.18 7.09
C ASP A 118 17.09 6.43 5.91
N ALA A 119 16.46 5.34 5.46
CA ALA A 119 16.89 4.61 4.27
C ALA A 119 16.84 5.47 2.99
N ASN A 120 15.84 6.33 2.84
CA ASN A 120 15.74 7.25 1.71
C ASN A 120 16.86 8.31 1.73
N GLU A 121 17.19 8.83 2.90
CA GLU A 121 18.34 9.72 3.07
C GLU A 121 19.66 9.00 2.72
N GLU A 122 19.83 7.75 3.17
CA GLU A 122 20.99 6.92 2.83
C GLU A 122 21.07 6.63 1.32
N PHE A 123 19.94 6.33 0.67
CA PHE A 123 19.86 6.17 -0.79
C PHE A 123 20.22 7.46 -1.54
N LYS A 124 19.80 8.63 -1.05
CA LYS A 124 20.20 9.92 -1.63
C LYS A 124 21.70 10.15 -1.48
N SER A 125 22.26 9.87 -0.31
CA SER A 125 23.71 9.95 -0.05
C SER A 125 24.49 9.03 -1.01
N MET A 126 24.05 7.77 -1.15
CA MET A 126 24.65 6.79 -2.06
C MET A 126 24.49 7.19 -3.54
N SER A 127 23.37 7.79 -3.94
CA SER A 127 23.22 8.38 -5.27
C SER A 127 24.22 9.52 -5.52
N GLY A 128 24.46 10.35 -4.50
CA GLY A 128 25.50 11.38 -4.52
C GLY A 128 26.90 10.81 -4.75
N THR A 129 27.25 9.71 -4.06
CA THR A 129 28.56 9.04 -4.26
C THR A 129 28.66 8.36 -5.63
N ILE A 130 27.58 7.80 -6.17
CA ILE A 130 27.52 7.26 -7.54
C ILE A 130 27.74 8.35 -8.59
N GLN A 131 27.16 9.55 -8.40
CA GLN A 131 27.40 10.68 -9.31
C GLN A 131 28.85 11.16 -9.28
N LEU A 132 29.49 11.16 -8.10
CA LEU A 132 30.92 11.44 -7.98
C LEU A 132 31.74 10.36 -8.69
N GLY A 133 31.42 9.08 -8.50
CA GLY A 133 32.04 7.97 -9.24
C GLY A 133 31.94 8.12 -10.75
N ARG A 134 30.78 8.53 -11.27
CA ARG A 134 30.60 8.86 -12.70
C ARG A 134 31.49 10.00 -13.17
N LYS A 135 31.66 11.06 -12.38
CA LYS A 135 32.57 12.18 -12.69
C LYS A 135 34.03 11.71 -12.75
N LEU A 136 34.42 10.76 -11.90
CA LEU A 136 35.76 10.16 -11.96
C LEU A 136 35.93 9.31 -13.22
N ILE A 137 34.98 8.41 -13.53
CA ILE A 137 35.02 7.56 -14.74
C ILE A 137 35.10 8.42 -16.01
N THR A 138 34.30 9.48 -16.10
CA THR A 138 34.34 10.39 -17.26
C THR A 138 35.65 11.19 -17.34
N LYS A 139 36.26 11.58 -16.21
CA LYS A 139 37.61 12.16 -16.20
C LYS A 139 38.67 11.19 -16.72
N TYR A 140 38.60 9.92 -16.34
CA TYR A 140 39.54 8.89 -16.81
C TYR A 140 39.37 8.59 -18.30
N ASN A 141 38.12 8.42 -18.76
CA ASN A 141 37.80 8.16 -20.17
C ASN A 141 38.34 9.28 -21.10
N ARG A 142 38.23 10.55 -20.67
CA ARG A 142 38.75 11.67 -21.47
C ARG A 142 40.28 11.60 -21.65
N ARG A 143 41.00 11.15 -20.62
CA ARG A 143 42.47 11.02 -20.65
C ARG A 143 42.91 9.86 -21.54
N GLU A 144 42.22 8.73 -21.46
CA GLU A 144 42.45 7.59 -22.37
C GLU A 144 42.18 7.97 -23.84
N LEU A 145 41.13 8.76 -24.11
CA LEU A 145 40.81 9.19 -25.47
C LEU A 145 41.91 10.11 -26.05
N THR A 146 42.37 11.10 -25.28
CA THR A 146 43.46 11.98 -25.71
C THR A 146 44.76 11.22 -25.94
N ASP A 147 45.10 10.28 -25.05
CA ASP A 147 46.33 9.48 -25.17
C ASP A 147 46.30 8.58 -26.42
N LYS A 148 45.17 7.90 -26.65
CA LYS A 148 44.97 7.09 -27.88
C LYS A 148 45.01 7.94 -29.15
N LEU A 149 44.48 9.16 -29.11
CA LEU A 149 44.49 10.07 -30.26
C LEU A 149 45.91 10.58 -30.56
N LEU A 150 46.72 10.88 -29.53
CA LEU A 150 48.12 11.26 -29.69
C LEU A 150 48.95 10.13 -30.32
N ILE A 151 48.76 8.89 -29.86
CA ILE A 151 49.42 7.70 -30.44
C ILE A 151 49.01 7.52 -31.90
N PHE A 152 47.72 7.69 -32.23
CA PHE A 152 47.24 7.60 -33.61
C PHE A 152 47.83 8.70 -34.51
N LEU A 153 47.92 9.94 -34.01
CA LEU A 153 48.52 11.05 -34.74
C LEU A 153 50.00 10.81 -35.03
N ALA A 154 50.75 10.30 -34.04
CA ALA A 154 52.16 9.95 -34.21
C ALA A 154 52.36 8.86 -35.26
N LEU A 155 51.54 7.80 -35.24
CA LEU A 155 51.57 6.74 -36.25
C LEU A 155 51.20 7.25 -37.66
N ALA A 156 50.20 8.13 -37.75
CA ALA A 156 49.79 8.72 -39.03
C ALA A 156 50.92 9.57 -39.66
N LEU A 157 51.59 10.39 -38.84
CA LEU A 157 52.75 11.17 -39.30
C LEU A 157 53.91 10.26 -39.71
N PHE A 158 54.20 9.21 -38.93
CA PHE A 158 55.22 8.23 -39.29
C PHE A 158 54.91 7.58 -40.65
N LEU A 159 53.70 7.07 -40.85
CA LEU A 159 53.28 6.49 -42.13
C LEU A 159 53.34 7.51 -43.28
N ALA A 160 52.92 8.75 -43.04
CA ALA A 160 53.02 9.82 -44.04
C ALA A 160 54.47 10.07 -44.46
N THR A 161 55.42 10.09 -43.52
CA THR A 161 56.85 10.24 -43.83
C THR A 161 57.42 9.04 -44.58
N VAL A 162 57.06 7.82 -44.19
CA VAL A 162 57.47 6.60 -44.90
C VAL A 162 56.92 6.60 -46.32
N LEU A 163 55.63 6.89 -46.51
CA LEU A 163 55.01 7.00 -47.84
C LEU A 163 55.63 8.11 -48.67
N TYR A 164 55.96 9.26 -48.07
CA TYR A 164 56.67 10.35 -48.75
C TYR A 164 58.04 9.90 -49.24
N ILE A 165 58.82 9.19 -48.41
CA ILE A 165 60.13 8.65 -48.78
C ILE A 165 59.98 7.59 -49.88
N VAL A 166 59.04 6.65 -49.73
CA VAL A 166 58.76 5.58 -50.71
C VAL A 166 58.36 6.19 -52.05
N LYS A 167 57.46 7.18 -52.09
CA LYS A 167 57.13 7.91 -53.32
C LYS A 167 58.34 8.64 -53.88
N LYS A 168 59.06 9.41 -53.07
CA LYS A 168 60.23 10.15 -53.54
C LYS A 168 61.34 9.24 -54.07
N ARG A 169 61.43 8.00 -53.58
CA ARG A 169 62.50 7.05 -53.93
C ARG A 169 62.12 6.08 -55.06
N LEU A 170 60.84 5.73 -55.21
CA LEU A 170 60.35 4.88 -56.30
C LEU A 170 60.01 5.65 -57.59
N PHE A 171 59.55 6.91 -57.50
CA PHE A 171 59.28 7.73 -58.70
C PHE A 171 60.51 8.08 -59.57
N PRO A 172 61.75 8.22 -59.06
CA PRO A 172 62.93 8.40 -59.92
C PRO A 172 63.44 7.10 -60.57
N PHE A 173 62.79 5.96 -60.33
CA PHE A 173 63.18 4.63 -60.85
C PHE A 173 62.15 4.01 -61.81
N LEU A 174 61.05 4.70 -62.12
CA LEU A 174 60.03 4.33 -63.12
C LEU A 174 59.94 5.43 -64.18
#